data_AF-A0A5P9CQ06-F1
#
_entry.id   AF-A0A5P9CQ06-F1
#
_cell.length_a   1.000
_cell.length_b   1.000
_cell.length_c   1.000
_cell.angle_alpha   90.00
_cell.angle_beta   90.00
_cell.angle_gamma   90.00
#
_symmetry.space_group_name_H-M   'P 1'
#
loop_
_entity.id
_entity.type
_entity.pdbx_description
1 polymer ?
#
loop_
_entity_poly.entity_id
_entity_poly.type
_entity_poly.pdbx_seq_one_letter_code
_entity_poly.pdbx_strand_id
1 'polypeptide(L)'
;MKFNKLSVLVGVALLPSWNVLADTIEQTLTFSPDNCAPGWYCQYKASPSDQGGLDTSQLSSYAMEFKSIPQVPGVNVGESIWSNGAFVVSGGNAAGQEMQQWPEFSADVVFDGTPSGGSGGGTEGGTDALPTENAIIHHVTFPYDDAQTTIDVFNLNTPYATDVVISNLIAGTLYSYLVEKKYPEVNFNKEYLVGSILSQLLQEAGLSDSRINPDYSAEAKKQPIHEPNYASSLLAVGQGGPYQINDYNKRLPDTTTAGSLGLINYDALYQGLGYTIDDQDSGVQGERVGPDSLEDIYFGPIAATYFQFNDINRLEVLAGQSWYQNQEAWNTCFNTALKDERFTSDPNALRLTDFLINVIYNAGSYSVAFGDYLDVCVDAYGDGTTFDFTSELPYLNSYDLGPEEYKQKISASGEEWWYRYPRQVSFYADQLFGEDLVASGLNMTNNQQFTVADLEPVFVKVFAQLSYKTQQDQLPTLIDEATAQQAFAQAVETAGVTLETRYSLSDESQRSALFDFLYQAFGQLESRTADLGAVSGEITGDGNGGDNGNGGITPPPVDGAEWNASTEYSVECTTVTYQGQEYQNQWWTQGDTPDPAEGDTYNKVWRFPGAASNMCP
;
A
#
# COMPACT_ATOMS: atom_id res chain seq x y z
N MET A 1 -30.24 -12.61 9.68
CA MET A 1 -30.43 -11.14 9.59
C MET A 1 -31.53 -10.70 10.55
N LYS A 2 -31.27 -9.73 11.42
CA LYS A 2 -32.35 -8.93 12.03
C LYS A 2 -32.64 -7.81 11.02
N PHE A 3 -33.82 -7.83 10.40
CA PHE A 3 -34.23 -6.73 9.54
C PHE A 3 -34.46 -5.50 10.42
N ASN A 4 -33.81 -4.39 10.08
CA ASN A 4 -34.15 -3.09 10.65
C ASN A 4 -35.58 -2.72 10.24
N LYS A 5 -36.29 -2.03 11.14
CA LYS A 5 -37.66 -1.57 10.91
C LYS A 5 -37.71 -0.78 9.59
N LEU A 6 -38.53 -1.25 8.65
CA LEU A 6 -38.88 -0.49 7.46
C LEU A 6 -39.79 0.66 7.90
N SER A 7 -39.35 1.90 7.71
CA SER A 7 -40.19 3.08 7.91
C SER A 7 -40.91 3.39 6.61
N VAL A 8 -42.21 3.12 6.56
CA VAL A 8 -43.08 3.50 5.43
C VAL A 8 -43.83 4.77 5.83
N LEU A 9 -43.64 5.85 5.08
CA LEU A 9 -44.49 7.03 5.21
C LEU A 9 -45.76 6.79 4.39
N VAL A 10 -46.93 6.91 5.01
CA VAL A 10 -48.23 6.80 4.35
C VAL A 10 -48.98 8.10 4.55
N GLY A 11 -49.22 8.84 3.47
CA GLY A 11 -50.16 9.96 3.47
C GLY A 11 -51.57 9.44 3.22
N VAL A 12 -52.51 9.72 4.13
CA VAL A 12 -53.94 9.40 3.94
C VAL A 12 -54.70 10.71 3.70
N ALA A 13 -55.26 10.87 2.51
CA ALA A 13 -56.18 11.97 2.23
C ALA A 13 -57.62 11.50 2.42
N LEU A 14 -58.33 12.07 3.40
CA LEU A 14 -59.76 11.84 3.58
C LEU A 14 -60.54 12.87 2.77
N LEU A 15 -61.27 12.42 1.76
CA LEU A 15 -62.18 13.27 1.00
C LEU A 15 -63.61 13.10 1.57
N PRO A 16 -64.21 14.14 2.18
CA PRO A 16 -65.60 14.06 2.60
C PRO A 16 -66.51 14.06 1.37
N SER A 17 -67.57 13.25 1.42
CA SER A 17 -68.65 13.34 0.45
C SER A 17 -69.48 14.60 0.74
N TRP A 18 -69.22 15.64 -0.05
CA TRP A 18 -69.98 16.89 -0.21
C TRP A 18 -70.08 17.83 1.02
N ASN A 19 -69.45 19.01 0.88
CA ASN A 19 -69.63 20.24 1.67
C ASN A 19 -69.10 20.32 3.13
N VAL A 20 -67.95 19.72 3.44
CA VAL A 20 -67.16 20.12 4.63
C VAL A 20 -65.68 20.20 4.24
N LEU A 21 -64.98 21.24 4.70
CA LEU A 21 -63.54 21.45 4.50
C LEU A 21 -62.77 20.22 5.02
N ALA A 22 -61.94 19.62 4.16
CA ALA A 22 -61.14 18.45 4.50
C ALA A 22 -59.97 18.85 5.41
N ASP A 23 -60.05 18.51 6.69
CA ASP A 23 -58.85 18.44 7.53
C ASP A 23 -58.08 17.17 7.15
N THR A 24 -56.80 17.32 6.81
CA THR A 24 -55.92 16.20 6.53
C THR A 24 -55.47 15.61 7.87
N ILE A 25 -55.80 14.35 8.13
CA ILE A 25 -55.34 13.64 9.33
C ILE A 25 -54.18 12.74 8.90
N GLU A 26 -52.96 13.09 9.30
CA GLU A 26 -51.81 12.20 9.15
C GLU A 26 -51.77 11.21 10.33
N GLN A 27 -51.68 9.91 10.03
CA GLN A 27 -51.43 8.88 11.04
C GLN A 27 -50.22 8.03 10.67
N THR A 28 -49.43 7.68 11.68
CA THR A 28 -48.31 6.75 11.55
C THR A 28 -48.77 5.33 11.87
N LEU A 29 -48.72 4.45 10.87
CA LEU A 29 -48.91 3.00 11.03
C LEU A 29 -47.55 2.33 11.21
N THR A 30 -47.51 1.29 12.07
CA THR A 30 -46.31 0.45 12.21
C THR A 30 -46.59 -0.91 11.58
N PHE A 31 -45.71 -1.34 10.68
CA PHE A 31 -45.79 -2.65 10.03
C PHE A 31 -44.80 -3.60 10.66
N SER A 32 -45.22 -4.84 10.90
CA SER A 32 -44.35 -5.94 11.32
C SER A 32 -44.48 -7.09 10.32
N PRO A 33 -43.38 -7.78 9.97
CA PRO A 33 -43.43 -8.94 9.08
C PRO A 33 -44.15 -10.11 9.79
N ASP A 34 -45.19 -10.66 9.16
CA ASP A 34 -46.02 -11.74 9.74
C ASP A 34 -45.64 -13.13 9.20
N ASN A 35 -44.96 -13.22 8.04
CA ASN A 35 -44.30 -14.42 7.52
C ASN A 35 -43.37 -14.06 6.35
N CYS A 36 -42.10 -14.46 6.42
CA CYS A 36 -41.15 -14.34 5.31
C CYS A 36 -40.53 -15.71 5.02
N ALA A 37 -40.78 -16.26 3.83
CA ALA A 37 -40.05 -17.43 3.33
C ALA A 37 -38.81 -16.96 2.54
N PRO A 38 -37.73 -17.77 2.44
CA PRO A 38 -36.54 -17.41 1.67
C PRO A 38 -36.90 -17.32 0.18
N GLY A 39 -36.64 -16.15 -0.42
CA GLY A 39 -37.02 -15.84 -1.79
C GLY A 39 -38.23 -14.91 -1.89
N TRP A 40 -38.00 -13.62 -1.60
CA TRP A 40 -38.73 -12.44 -2.10
C TRP A 40 -40.22 -12.21 -1.80
N TYR A 41 -40.86 -12.91 -0.87
CA TYR A 41 -42.24 -12.59 -0.46
C TYR A 41 -42.38 -12.45 1.06
N CYS A 42 -42.65 -11.23 1.53
CA CYS A 42 -43.04 -10.96 2.92
C CYS A 42 -44.45 -10.38 2.95
N GLN A 43 -45.32 -10.98 3.77
CA GLN A 43 -46.62 -10.40 4.11
C GLN A 43 -46.46 -9.46 5.31
N TYR A 44 -46.99 -8.25 5.19
CA TYR A 44 -46.92 -7.23 6.24
C TYR A 44 -48.30 -6.93 6.79
N LYS A 45 -48.43 -6.95 8.12
CA LYS A 45 -49.65 -6.59 8.81
C LYS A 45 -49.53 -5.19 9.41
N ALA A 46 -50.46 -4.31 9.05
CA ALA A 46 -50.56 -2.99 9.66
C ALA A 46 -51.29 -3.08 11.00
N SER A 47 -50.81 -2.37 12.01
CA SER A 47 -51.57 -2.09 13.24
C SER A 47 -51.60 -0.58 13.47
N PRO A 48 -52.72 0.00 13.92
CA PRO A 48 -52.75 1.39 14.35
C PRO A 48 -51.80 1.58 15.53
N SER A 49 -51.08 2.70 15.57
CA SER A 49 -50.30 3.06 16.76
C SER A 49 -51.23 3.54 17.87
N ASP A 50 -50.86 3.30 19.13
CA ASP A 50 -51.68 3.60 20.31
C ASP A 50 -52.00 5.11 20.51
N GLN A 51 -51.51 5.99 19.62
CA GLN A 51 -51.60 7.45 19.76
C GLN A 51 -52.48 8.18 18.73
N GLY A 52 -53.37 7.49 18.01
CA GLY A 52 -54.27 8.17 17.07
C GLY A 52 -55.55 7.40 16.78
N GLY A 53 -56.51 7.40 17.71
CA GLY A 53 -57.85 6.84 17.46
C GLY A 53 -58.66 7.74 16.52
N LEU A 54 -59.00 7.24 15.33
CA LEU A 54 -59.91 7.89 14.39
C LEU A 54 -61.35 7.68 14.89
N ASP A 55 -62.11 8.75 15.15
CA ASP A 55 -63.52 8.64 15.57
C ASP A 55 -64.39 8.24 14.36
N THR A 56 -64.60 6.94 14.22
CA THR A 56 -65.36 6.33 13.11
C THR A 56 -66.86 6.65 13.16
N SER A 57 -67.37 7.26 14.24
CA SER A 57 -68.77 7.66 14.35
C SER A 57 -69.16 8.85 13.47
N GLN A 58 -68.18 9.55 12.88
CA GLN A 58 -68.40 10.77 12.11
C GLN A 58 -68.19 10.64 10.59
N LEU A 59 -67.93 9.44 10.06
CA LEU A 59 -67.64 9.25 8.63
C LEU A 59 -68.73 8.40 7.96
N SER A 60 -69.41 8.97 6.96
CA SER A 60 -70.45 8.27 6.17
C SER A 60 -69.88 7.48 4.98
N SER A 61 -68.67 7.81 4.53
CA SER A 61 -67.88 7.08 3.52
C SER A 61 -66.46 7.66 3.47
N TYR A 62 -65.43 6.86 3.25
CA TYR A 62 -64.07 7.35 2.99
C TYR A 62 -63.44 6.63 1.80
N ALA A 63 -62.59 7.35 1.06
CA ALA A 63 -61.66 6.81 0.09
C ALA A 63 -60.24 6.96 0.66
N MET A 64 -59.40 5.94 0.50
CA MET A 64 -58.00 6.01 0.86
C MET A 64 -57.16 5.89 -0.41
N GLU A 65 -56.28 6.85 -0.63
CA GLU A 65 -55.17 6.71 -1.57
C GLU A 65 -53.90 6.49 -0.76
N PHE A 66 -53.08 5.54 -1.19
CA PHE A 66 -51.80 5.24 -0.56
C PHE A 66 -50.67 5.60 -1.52
N LYS A 67 -49.62 6.19 -0.96
CA LYS A 67 -48.34 6.41 -1.61
C LYS A 67 -47.26 5.93 -0.67
N SER A 68 -46.44 4.97 -1.09
CA SER A 68 -45.30 4.47 -0.33
C SER A 68 -44.02 4.65 -1.14
N ILE A 69 -42.94 5.03 -0.44
CA ILE A 69 -41.56 4.96 -0.94
C ILE A 69 -40.79 4.07 0.04
N PRO A 70 -40.10 3.01 -0.41
CA PRO A 70 -39.17 2.29 0.43
C PRO A 70 -38.00 3.20 0.77
N GLN A 71 -37.77 3.46 2.06
CA GLN A 71 -36.55 4.13 2.51
C GLN A 71 -35.57 3.05 2.97
N VAL A 72 -34.57 2.77 2.14
CA VAL A 72 -33.42 1.95 2.51
C VAL A 72 -32.24 2.89 2.78
N PRO A 73 -31.67 2.92 3.99
CA PRO A 73 -30.50 3.75 4.27
C PRO A 73 -29.38 3.46 3.26
N GLY A 74 -28.92 4.49 2.55
CA GLY A 74 -27.86 4.39 1.55
C GLY A 74 -28.30 4.17 0.10
N VAL A 75 -29.60 4.07 -0.20
CA VAL A 75 -30.10 3.89 -1.57
C VAL A 75 -31.01 5.05 -1.98
N ASN A 76 -30.58 5.83 -2.99
CA ASN A 76 -31.43 6.84 -3.63
C ASN A 76 -32.42 6.15 -4.58
N VAL A 77 -33.69 6.12 -4.20
CA VAL A 77 -34.77 5.60 -5.05
C VAL A 77 -35.31 6.75 -5.90
N GLY A 78 -35.22 6.67 -7.23
CA GLY A 78 -35.66 7.72 -8.14
C GLY A 78 -37.17 7.99 -8.07
N GLU A 79 -37.61 9.19 -8.50
CA GLU A 79 -38.99 9.68 -8.38
C GLU A 79 -40.06 8.84 -9.12
N SER A 80 -39.66 7.84 -9.92
CA SER A 80 -40.53 7.06 -10.80
C SER A 80 -41.13 5.79 -10.20
N ILE A 81 -40.83 5.44 -8.94
CA ILE A 81 -41.38 4.23 -8.29
C ILE A 81 -42.45 4.64 -7.28
N TRP A 82 -43.64 4.97 -7.79
CA TRP A 82 -44.85 5.09 -6.99
C TRP A 82 -45.84 4.02 -7.46
N SER A 83 -46.25 3.10 -6.58
CA SER A 83 -47.43 2.28 -6.83
C SER A 83 -48.68 3.09 -6.46
N ASN A 84 -49.50 3.45 -7.44
CA ASN A 84 -50.80 4.05 -7.18
C ASN A 84 -51.86 2.95 -7.00
N GLY A 85 -52.50 2.94 -5.83
CA GLY A 85 -53.70 2.13 -5.58
C GLY A 85 -54.83 3.02 -5.06
N ALA A 86 -56.01 2.90 -5.65
CA ALA A 86 -57.24 3.54 -5.17
C ALA A 86 -58.26 2.45 -4.83
N PHE A 87 -58.81 2.49 -3.61
CA PHE A 87 -59.91 1.62 -3.22
C PHE A 87 -61.07 2.45 -2.69
N VAL A 88 -62.27 2.20 -3.21
CA VAL A 88 -63.52 2.79 -2.70
C VAL A 88 -64.27 1.69 -1.96
N VAL A 89 -64.30 1.79 -0.63
CA VAL A 89 -65.21 0.94 0.17
C VAL A 89 -66.56 1.64 0.23
N SER A 90 -67.49 1.22 -0.62
CA SER A 90 -68.89 1.64 -0.50
C SER A 90 -69.69 0.54 0.19
N GLY A 91 -70.19 0.81 1.40
CA GLY A 91 -71.14 -0.07 2.08
C GLY A 91 -70.75 -0.43 3.51
N GLY A 92 -70.77 0.55 4.40
CA GLY A 92 -70.85 0.34 5.84
C GLY A 92 -72.01 1.16 6.37
N ASN A 93 -73.09 0.49 6.76
CA ASN A 93 -74.27 1.09 7.39
C ASN A 93 -73.85 1.81 8.68
N ALA A 94 -74.08 3.12 8.72
CA ALA A 94 -73.80 4.02 9.84
C ALA A 94 -74.57 3.61 11.10
N ALA A 95 -74.02 2.69 11.88
CA ALA A 95 -74.46 2.38 13.24
C ALA A 95 -73.39 1.56 13.99
N GLY A 96 -72.26 2.18 14.33
CA GLY A 96 -71.48 1.87 15.53
C GLY A 96 -71.07 0.41 15.80
N GLN A 97 -70.88 -0.43 14.78
CA GLN A 97 -70.18 -1.70 14.96
C GLN A 97 -68.71 -1.50 14.61
N GLU A 98 -67.81 -1.88 15.52
CA GLU A 98 -66.38 -1.98 15.23
C GLU A 98 -66.17 -2.85 13.99
N MET A 99 -65.39 -2.36 13.03
CA MET A 99 -64.92 -3.20 11.93
C MET A 99 -64.05 -4.31 12.51
N GLN A 100 -64.60 -5.53 12.60
CA GLN A 100 -63.86 -6.69 13.13
C GLN A 100 -62.79 -7.24 12.18
N GLN A 101 -62.78 -6.82 10.91
CA GLN A 101 -61.72 -7.15 9.97
C GLN A 101 -61.22 -5.89 9.29
N TRP A 102 -59.98 -5.53 9.61
CA TRP A 102 -59.19 -4.65 8.76
C TRP A 102 -58.94 -5.35 7.42
N PRO A 103 -58.93 -4.63 6.28
CA PRO A 103 -58.54 -5.21 5.01
C PRO A 103 -57.12 -5.78 5.13
N GLU A 104 -56.94 -7.02 4.67
CA GLU A 104 -55.62 -7.60 4.52
C GLU A 104 -55.04 -7.09 3.19
N PHE A 105 -53.93 -6.38 3.26
CA PHE A 105 -53.24 -5.86 2.08
C PHE A 105 -52.21 -6.89 1.64
N SER A 106 -52.40 -7.46 0.43
CA SER A 106 -51.35 -8.21 -0.25
C SER A 106 -51.03 -7.45 -1.52
N ALA A 107 -49.87 -6.78 -1.54
CA ALA A 107 -49.34 -6.15 -2.74
C ALA A 107 -48.06 -6.89 -3.13
N ASP A 108 -48.00 -7.33 -4.38
CA ASP A 108 -46.76 -7.84 -4.97
C ASP A 108 -45.88 -6.64 -5.29
N VAL A 109 -44.78 -6.47 -4.55
CA VAL A 109 -43.74 -5.51 -4.93
C VAL A 109 -42.88 -6.18 -5.98
N VAL A 110 -43.19 -5.92 -7.25
CA VAL A 110 -42.35 -6.35 -8.37
C VAL A 110 -41.27 -5.31 -8.57
N PHE A 111 -40.02 -5.67 -8.30
CA PHE A 111 -38.86 -4.89 -8.70
C PHE A 111 -38.59 -5.14 -10.18
N ASP A 112 -39.07 -4.26 -11.06
CA ASP A 112 -38.71 -4.31 -12.48
C ASP A 112 -37.49 -3.40 -12.71
N GLY A 113 -36.33 -4.01 -12.52
CA GLY A 113 -35.01 -3.41 -12.62
C GLY A 113 -34.02 -4.39 -12.01
N THR A 114 -33.03 -4.82 -12.79
CA THR A 114 -31.92 -5.64 -12.30
C THR A 114 -31.28 -4.88 -11.12
N PRO A 115 -31.32 -5.41 -9.88
CA PRO A 115 -30.65 -4.76 -8.77
C PRO A 115 -29.16 -4.82 -9.05
N SER A 116 -28.50 -3.68 -9.22
CA SER A 116 -27.05 -3.57 -9.05
C SER A 116 -26.78 -3.89 -7.58
N GLY A 117 -26.44 -5.14 -7.30
CA GLY A 117 -26.26 -5.66 -5.96
C GLY A 117 -25.12 -4.94 -5.25
N GLY A 118 -25.45 -4.18 -4.21
CA GLY A 118 -24.49 -3.85 -3.17
C GLY A 118 -24.17 -5.13 -2.40
N SER A 119 -22.97 -5.67 -2.60
CA SER A 119 -22.47 -6.86 -1.92
C SER A 119 -21.85 -6.47 -0.57
N GLY A 120 -22.69 -6.46 0.46
CA GLY A 120 -22.24 -6.74 1.82
C GLY A 120 -21.79 -8.20 1.89
N GLY A 121 -20.56 -8.42 2.35
CA GLY A 121 -19.86 -9.70 2.28
C GLY A 121 -20.61 -10.90 2.84
N GLY A 122 -20.35 -12.04 2.19
CA GLY A 122 -20.60 -13.39 2.67
C GLY A 122 -22.04 -13.88 2.53
N THR A 123 -22.41 -14.41 1.37
CA THR A 123 -22.83 -15.82 1.17
C THR A 123 -23.45 -16.06 -0.21
N GLU A 124 -23.28 -17.32 -0.65
CA GLU A 124 -23.85 -18.00 -1.82
C GLU A 124 -23.05 -17.87 -3.13
N GLY A 125 -22.43 -18.99 -3.50
CA GLY A 125 -21.74 -19.18 -4.78
C GLY A 125 -22.69 -18.87 -5.93
N GLY A 126 -22.54 -17.64 -6.45
CA GLY A 126 -23.11 -17.22 -7.71
C GLY A 126 -22.37 -17.94 -8.82
N THR A 127 -23.14 -18.54 -9.73
CA THR A 127 -22.70 -19.25 -10.94
C THR A 127 -22.12 -18.32 -12.01
N ASP A 128 -21.64 -17.14 -11.63
CA ASP A 128 -21.02 -16.22 -12.57
C ASP A 128 -19.58 -16.69 -12.78
N ALA A 129 -19.28 -17.09 -14.01
CA ALA A 129 -17.93 -17.51 -14.37
C ALA A 129 -16.96 -16.35 -14.08
N LEU A 130 -15.84 -16.68 -13.43
CA LEU A 130 -14.76 -15.72 -13.21
C LEU A 130 -14.28 -15.14 -14.56
N PRO A 131 -13.89 -13.85 -14.61
CA PRO A 131 -13.39 -13.24 -15.83
C PRO A 131 -12.14 -13.97 -16.31
N THR A 132 -12.01 -14.09 -17.64
CA THR A 132 -10.84 -14.71 -18.29
C THR A 132 -9.86 -13.67 -18.85
N GLU A 133 -10.16 -12.39 -18.72
CA GLU A 133 -9.32 -11.27 -19.17
C GLU A 133 -9.74 -9.98 -18.46
N ASN A 134 -8.85 -8.99 -18.49
CA ASN A 134 -9.01 -7.66 -17.93
C ASN A 134 -9.39 -7.62 -16.45
N ALA A 135 -8.84 -8.55 -15.67
CA ALA A 135 -9.06 -8.63 -14.24
C ALA A 135 -7.83 -9.18 -13.50
N ILE A 136 -7.73 -8.91 -12.21
CA ILE A 136 -6.82 -9.64 -11.31
C ILE A 136 -7.67 -10.34 -10.26
N ILE A 137 -7.52 -11.65 -10.16
CA ILE A 137 -8.12 -12.50 -9.14
C ILE A 137 -7.19 -12.52 -7.93
N HIS A 138 -7.66 -12.03 -6.79
CA HIS A 138 -6.88 -11.88 -5.57
C HIS A 138 -7.54 -12.50 -4.33
N HIS A 139 -6.81 -12.51 -3.20
CA HIS A 139 -7.13 -13.25 -1.98
C HIS A 139 -7.29 -14.78 -2.19
N VAL A 140 -6.46 -15.30 -3.09
CA VAL A 140 -6.41 -16.72 -3.47
C VAL A 140 -5.57 -17.58 -2.51
N THR A 141 -5.91 -18.85 -2.38
CA THR A 141 -5.03 -19.86 -1.77
C THR A 141 -4.38 -20.73 -2.84
N PHE A 142 -3.27 -21.40 -2.49
CA PHE A 142 -2.56 -22.30 -3.39
C PHE A 142 -2.69 -23.77 -2.92
N PRO A 143 -2.91 -24.74 -3.83
CA PRO A 143 -3.12 -24.55 -5.27
C PRO A 143 -4.41 -23.77 -5.55
N TYR A 144 -4.42 -22.99 -6.63
CA TYR A 144 -5.57 -22.17 -6.98
C TYR A 144 -6.75 -23.05 -7.40
N ASP A 145 -7.96 -22.67 -6.97
CA ASP A 145 -9.23 -23.32 -7.28
C ASP A 145 -10.32 -22.24 -7.37
N ASP A 146 -11.13 -22.25 -8.42
CA ASP A 146 -12.20 -21.28 -8.65
C ASP A 146 -13.37 -21.44 -7.67
N ALA A 147 -13.44 -22.55 -6.94
CA ALA A 147 -14.41 -22.80 -5.89
C ALA A 147 -14.07 -22.13 -4.53
N GLN A 148 -12.94 -21.41 -4.43
CA GLN A 148 -12.54 -20.74 -3.19
C GLN A 148 -13.53 -19.62 -2.80
N THR A 149 -13.90 -19.55 -1.51
CA THR A 149 -14.92 -18.61 -1.01
C THR A 149 -14.40 -17.21 -0.67
N THR A 150 -13.09 -16.99 -0.79
CA THR A 150 -12.42 -15.74 -0.43
C THR A 150 -11.90 -14.98 -1.65
N ILE A 151 -12.26 -15.41 -2.87
CA ILE A 151 -11.79 -14.77 -4.10
C ILE A 151 -12.43 -13.39 -4.25
N ASP A 152 -11.57 -12.39 -4.46
CA ASP A 152 -11.96 -11.05 -4.90
C ASP A 152 -11.44 -10.78 -6.32
N VAL A 153 -12.05 -9.80 -7.01
CA VAL A 153 -11.74 -9.44 -8.40
C VAL A 153 -11.49 -7.95 -8.52
N PHE A 154 -10.34 -7.58 -9.07
CA PHE A 154 -10.03 -6.21 -9.47
C PHE A 154 -10.19 -6.05 -10.98
N ASN A 155 -11.18 -5.27 -11.42
CA ASN A 155 -11.49 -5.04 -12.83
C ASN A 155 -10.55 -4.00 -13.45
N LEU A 156 -9.78 -4.39 -14.48
CA LEU A 156 -8.74 -3.54 -15.09
C LEU A 156 -9.28 -2.56 -16.16
N ASN A 157 -10.47 -2.79 -16.69
CA ASN A 157 -11.05 -2.02 -17.80
C ASN A 157 -11.78 -0.73 -17.37
N THR A 158 -11.29 -0.04 -16.35
CA THR A 158 -11.89 1.20 -15.85
C THR A 158 -10.87 2.33 -15.79
N PRO A 159 -11.28 3.61 -15.95
CA PRO A 159 -10.38 4.73 -15.74
C PRO A 159 -9.72 4.74 -14.35
N TYR A 160 -10.47 4.36 -13.31
CA TYR A 160 -9.93 4.18 -11.95
C TYR A 160 -8.78 3.16 -11.95
N ALA A 161 -9.00 1.99 -12.54
CA ALA A 161 -7.99 0.95 -12.61
C ALA A 161 -6.78 1.36 -13.45
N THR A 162 -6.98 2.11 -14.53
CA THR A 162 -5.88 2.70 -15.32
C THR A 162 -4.95 3.54 -14.45
N ASP A 163 -5.49 4.50 -13.69
CA ASP A 163 -4.68 5.36 -12.82
C ASP A 163 -4.02 4.57 -11.68
N VAL A 164 -4.74 3.62 -11.06
CA VAL A 164 -4.19 2.74 -10.00
C VAL A 164 -3.04 1.89 -10.54
N VAL A 165 -3.20 1.25 -11.70
CA VAL A 165 -2.13 0.43 -12.30
C VAL A 165 -0.94 1.32 -12.68
N ILE A 166 -1.15 2.45 -13.35
CA ILE A 166 -0.05 3.33 -13.75
C ILE A 166 0.70 3.89 -12.54
N SER A 167 0.00 4.36 -11.51
CA SER A 167 0.64 4.90 -10.29
C SER A 167 1.46 3.84 -9.56
N ASN A 168 0.96 2.61 -9.46
CA ASN A 168 1.69 1.50 -8.87
C ASN A 168 2.88 1.03 -9.74
N LEU A 169 2.76 1.06 -11.08
CA LEU A 169 3.89 0.81 -11.98
C LEU A 169 4.98 1.88 -11.85
N ILE A 170 4.60 3.16 -11.73
CA ILE A 170 5.55 4.25 -11.49
C ILE A 170 6.25 4.03 -10.15
N ALA A 171 5.50 3.71 -9.09
CA ALA A 171 6.06 3.46 -7.77
C ALA A 171 6.97 2.23 -7.72
N GLY A 172 6.56 1.12 -8.33
CA GLY A 172 7.38 -0.10 -8.43
C GLY A 172 8.64 0.12 -9.29
N THR A 173 8.52 0.90 -10.38
CA THR A 173 9.69 1.26 -11.18
C THR A 173 10.64 2.16 -10.40
N LEU A 174 10.10 3.11 -9.62
CA LEU A 174 10.90 3.92 -8.69
C LEU A 174 11.59 3.04 -7.64
N TYR A 175 10.92 1.98 -7.18
CA TYR A 175 11.52 1.04 -6.25
C TYR A 175 12.78 0.40 -6.86
N SER A 176 12.67 -0.19 -8.06
CA SER A 176 13.82 -0.75 -8.76
C SER A 176 14.92 0.29 -9.03
N TYR A 177 14.54 1.54 -9.36
CA TYR A 177 15.48 2.62 -9.59
C TYR A 177 16.29 2.96 -8.33
N LEU A 178 15.65 3.06 -7.17
CA LEU A 178 16.30 3.33 -5.90
C LEU A 178 17.24 2.19 -5.47
N VAL A 179 16.81 0.94 -5.67
CA VAL A 179 17.63 -0.25 -5.38
C VAL A 179 18.88 -0.28 -6.28
N GLU A 180 18.73 -0.16 -7.61
CA GLU A 180 19.88 -0.15 -8.52
C GLU A 180 20.82 1.04 -8.26
N LYS A 181 20.27 2.21 -7.92
CA LYS A 181 21.09 3.39 -7.63
C LYS A 181 21.93 3.21 -6.37
N LYS A 182 21.37 2.62 -5.31
CA LYS A 182 22.08 2.41 -4.03
C LYS A 182 22.93 1.14 -4.02
N TYR A 183 22.50 0.09 -4.71
CA TYR A 183 23.11 -1.24 -4.75
C TYR A 183 23.29 -1.73 -6.20
N PRO A 184 24.13 -1.05 -7.01
CA PRO A 184 24.23 -1.30 -8.46
C PRO A 184 24.78 -2.68 -8.84
N GLU A 185 25.39 -3.38 -7.89
CA GLU A 185 25.94 -4.72 -8.09
C GLU A 185 24.95 -5.84 -7.78
N VAL A 186 23.81 -5.53 -7.13
CA VAL A 186 22.81 -6.54 -6.76
C VAL A 186 21.93 -6.83 -7.97
N ASN A 187 21.90 -8.10 -8.38
CA ASN A 187 21.07 -8.57 -9.47
C ASN A 187 19.73 -9.08 -8.93
N PHE A 188 18.63 -8.68 -9.55
CA PHE A 188 17.28 -9.08 -9.17
C PHE A 188 16.34 -9.06 -10.37
N ASN A 189 15.22 -9.76 -10.27
CA ASN A 189 14.17 -9.66 -11.28
C ASN A 189 13.39 -8.35 -11.11
N LYS A 190 13.63 -7.41 -12.03
CA LYS A 190 13.00 -6.08 -12.03
C LYS A 190 11.47 -6.15 -12.12
N GLU A 191 10.91 -7.07 -12.90
CA GLU A 191 9.47 -7.14 -13.14
C GLU A 191 8.69 -7.44 -11.85
N TYR A 192 9.17 -8.39 -11.05
CA TYR A 192 8.52 -8.73 -9.78
C TYR A 192 8.71 -7.67 -8.70
N LEU A 193 9.83 -6.95 -8.71
CA LEU A 193 9.99 -5.80 -7.85
C LEU A 193 9.01 -4.68 -8.23
N VAL A 194 8.84 -4.40 -9.53
CA VAL A 194 7.88 -3.40 -10.01
C VAL A 194 6.43 -3.82 -9.73
N GLY A 195 6.07 -5.07 -10.03
CA GLY A 195 4.73 -5.60 -9.82
C GLY A 195 4.33 -5.69 -8.34
N SER A 196 5.30 -5.83 -7.43
CA SER A 196 5.05 -6.03 -6.01
C SER A 196 4.19 -4.94 -5.35
N ILE A 197 4.28 -3.69 -5.80
CA ILE A 197 3.56 -2.57 -5.17
C ILE A 197 2.05 -2.71 -5.36
N LEU A 198 1.57 -2.90 -6.59
CA LEU A 198 0.14 -3.15 -6.83
C LEU A 198 -0.32 -4.43 -6.15
N SER A 199 0.51 -5.47 -6.24
CA SER A 199 0.23 -6.76 -5.64
C SER A 199 0.08 -6.69 -4.11
N GLN A 200 0.87 -5.85 -3.44
CA GLN A 200 0.74 -5.62 -2.00
C GLN A 200 -0.58 -4.92 -1.65
N LEU A 201 -0.99 -3.92 -2.44
CA LEU A 201 -2.31 -3.29 -2.27
C LEU A 201 -3.44 -4.32 -2.37
N LEU A 202 -3.37 -5.19 -3.38
CA LEU A 202 -4.36 -6.25 -3.61
C LEU A 202 -4.37 -7.29 -2.50
N GLN A 203 -3.22 -7.64 -1.93
CA GLN A 203 -3.10 -8.60 -0.85
C GLN A 203 -3.61 -8.06 0.50
N GLU A 204 -3.42 -6.77 0.76
CA GLU A 204 -3.66 -6.17 2.07
C GLU A 204 -5.04 -5.55 2.20
N ALA A 205 -5.42 -4.71 1.25
CA ALA A 205 -6.69 -3.99 1.28
C ALA A 205 -7.69 -4.48 0.24
N GLY A 206 -7.19 -5.00 -0.89
CA GLY A 206 -8.00 -5.50 -1.99
C GLY A 206 -8.69 -4.40 -2.80
N LEU A 207 -9.07 -4.70 -4.04
CA LEU A 207 -9.71 -3.73 -4.94
C LEU A 207 -10.97 -4.27 -5.61
N SER A 208 -11.76 -5.06 -4.87
CA SER A 208 -13.08 -5.47 -5.34
C SER A 208 -14.02 -4.27 -5.49
N ASP A 209 -15.03 -4.38 -6.36
CA ASP A 209 -15.94 -3.27 -6.68
C ASP A 209 -16.65 -2.66 -5.45
N SER A 210 -16.78 -3.43 -4.36
CA SER A 210 -17.35 -2.95 -3.08
C SER A 210 -16.35 -2.21 -2.19
N ARG A 211 -15.06 -2.28 -2.51
CA ARG A 211 -13.95 -1.69 -1.77
C ARG A 211 -13.45 -0.39 -2.42
N ILE A 212 -13.51 -0.29 -3.74
CA ILE A 212 -13.00 0.87 -4.49
C ILE A 212 -13.83 2.12 -4.23
N ASN A 213 -13.20 3.29 -4.34
CA ASN A 213 -13.89 4.56 -4.20
C ASN A 213 -14.84 4.82 -5.39
N PRO A 214 -16.16 4.97 -5.16
CA PRO A 214 -17.12 5.23 -6.25
C PRO A 214 -16.99 6.64 -6.85
N ASP A 215 -16.40 7.59 -6.12
CA ASP A 215 -16.26 8.99 -6.53
C ASP A 215 -14.89 9.24 -7.20
N TYR A 216 -14.56 8.46 -8.23
CA TYR A 216 -13.33 8.62 -9.00
C TYR A 216 -13.39 9.82 -9.96
N SER A 217 -12.32 10.61 -10.01
CA SER A 217 -12.12 11.65 -11.01
C SER A 217 -10.68 11.66 -11.53
N ALA A 218 -10.52 11.47 -12.84
CA ALA A 218 -9.24 11.58 -13.54
C ALA A 218 -8.63 12.99 -13.50
N GLU A 219 -9.36 14.02 -13.10
CA GLU A 219 -8.84 15.40 -12.96
C GLU A 219 -8.41 15.73 -11.53
N ALA A 220 -8.71 14.85 -10.58
CA ALA A 220 -8.37 15.09 -9.19
C ALA A 220 -6.86 15.00 -8.97
N LYS A 221 -6.31 15.99 -8.25
CA LYS A 221 -4.89 16.01 -7.83
C LYS A 221 -4.60 15.00 -6.72
N LYS A 222 -5.64 14.65 -5.97
CA LYS A 222 -5.68 13.64 -4.93
C LYS A 222 -6.94 12.82 -5.09
N GLN A 223 -6.83 11.50 -4.97
CA GLN A 223 -7.92 10.59 -5.20
C GLN A 223 -7.77 9.40 -4.24
N PRO A 224 -8.70 9.23 -3.27
CA PRO A 224 -8.67 8.08 -2.37
C PRO A 224 -8.85 6.77 -3.13
N ILE A 225 -8.15 5.72 -2.70
CA ILE A 225 -8.21 4.36 -3.26
C ILE A 225 -9.56 3.72 -2.92
N HIS A 226 -9.91 3.67 -1.63
CA HIS A 226 -11.07 2.94 -1.14
C HIS A 226 -12.29 3.83 -0.87
N GLU A 227 -13.45 3.17 -0.77
CA GLU A 227 -14.66 3.80 -0.27
C GLU A 227 -14.46 4.34 1.17
N PRO A 228 -15.11 5.46 1.54
CA PRO A 228 -14.76 6.21 2.75
C PRO A 228 -14.82 5.43 4.07
N ASN A 229 -15.73 4.47 4.24
CA ASN A 229 -15.85 3.73 5.50
C ASN A 229 -14.67 2.77 5.68
N TYR A 230 -14.29 2.06 4.62
CA TYR A 230 -13.15 1.17 4.62
C TYR A 230 -11.84 1.94 4.73
N ALA A 231 -11.67 3.02 3.95
CA ALA A 231 -10.54 3.95 4.08
C ALA A 231 -10.36 4.44 5.53
N SER A 232 -11.45 4.80 6.22
CA SER A 232 -11.40 5.23 7.63
C SER A 232 -10.87 4.16 8.58
N SER A 233 -11.10 2.88 8.27
CA SER A 233 -10.54 1.77 9.06
C SER A 233 -9.05 1.54 8.78
N LEU A 234 -8.62 1.73 7.53
CA LEU A 234 -7.24 1.60 7.10
C LEU A 234 -6.35 2.77 7.56
N LEU A 235 -6.96 3.93 7.88
CA LEU A 235 -6.29 5.10 8.44
C LEU A 235 -6.54 5.28 9.95
N ALA A 236 -7.11 4.28 10.63
CA ALA A 236 -7.31 4.35 12.08
C ALA A 236 -5.99 4.60 12.83
N VAL A 237 -6.07 4.93 14.12
CA VAL A 237 -4.87 5.27 14.91
C VAL A 237 -3.81 4.17 14.81
N GLY A 238 -2.60 4.58 14.43
CA GLY A 238 -1.45 3.68 14.24
C GLY A 238 -1.49 2.83 12.95
N GLN A 239 -2.51 2.96 12.11
CA GLN A 239 -2.60 2.23 10.84
C GLN A 239 -1.82 2.95 9.73
N GLY A 240 -1.19 2.16 8.87
CA GLY A 240 -0.37 2.61 7.74
C GLY A 240 -1.14 2.78 6.42
N GLY A 241 -2.47 2.83 6.44
CA GLY A 241 -3.26 2.90 5.22
C GLY A 241 -3.38 1.56 4.49
N PRO A 242 -3.76 1.59 3.20
CA PRO A 242 -4.21 0.42 2.45
C PRO A 242 -3.08 -0.55 2.10
N TYR A 243 -1.85 -0.06 2.02
CA TYR A 243 -0.68 -0.90 1.83
C TYR A 243 -0.24 -1.59 3.13
N GLN A 244 -0.81 -1.26 4.30
CA GLN A 244 -0.42 -1.84 5.60
C GLN A 244 1.06 -1.60 5.97
N ILE A 245 1.57 -0.38 5.74
CA ILE A 245 2.91 0.04 6.20
C ILE A 245 2.93 0.24 7.74
N ASN A 246 2.78 -0.84 8.50
CA ASN A 246 2.47 -0.83 9.94
C ASN A 246 3.50 -0.12 10.85
N ASP A 247 4.73 0.08 10.37
CA ASP A 247 5.79 0.80 11.07
C ASP A 247 6.19 2.13 10.38
N TYR A 248 5.32 2.70 9.54
CA TYR A 248 5.56 3.99 8.86
C TYR A 248 5.89 5.15 9.81
N ASN A 249 5.54 5.00 11.08
CA ASN A 249 5.68 5.97 12.15
C ASN A 249 6.90 5.74 13.05
N LYS A 250 7.85 4.91 12.63
CA LYS A 250 9.03 4.55 13.42
C LYS A 250 10.31 4.62 12.60
N ARG A 251 11.43 4.79 13.30
CA ARG A 251 12.74 4.41 12.78
C ARG A 251 12.91 2.91 12.82
N LEU A 252 13.48 2.38 11.74
CA LEU A 252 13.82 0.97 11.62
C LEU A 252 15.34 0.82 11.52
N PRO A 253 15.97 -0.05 12.33
CA PRO A 253 15.36 -0.90 13.36
C PRO A 253 14.88 -0.19 14.64
N ASP A 254 15.51 0.92 15.04
CA ASP A 254 15.13 1.67 16.24
C ASP A 254 15.72 3.10 16.26
N THR A 255 15.47 3.87 17.32
CA THR A 255 15.94 5.27 17.46
C THR A 255 17.35 5.41 18.05
N THR A 256 18.05 4.31 18.28
CA THR A 256 19.37 4.30 18.94
C THR A 256 20.47 3.71 18.06
N THR A 257 20.10 2.95 17.03
CA THR A 257 21.04 2.30 16.12
C THR A 257 21.41 3.26 14.99
N ALA A 258 22.72 3.49 14.79
CA ALA A 258 23.23 4.32 13.71
C ALA A 258 22.78 3.79 12.34
N GLY A 259 22.41 4.69 11.43
CA GLY A 259 21.87 4.34 10.11
C GLY A 259 20.36 4.05 10.08
N SER A 260 19.69 4.08 11.25
CA SER A 260 18.24 3.84 11.29
C SER A 260 17.46 5.01 10.69
N LEU A 261 16.53 4.67 9.82
CA LEU A 261 15.66 5.60 9.11
C LEU A 261 14.20 5.18 9.31
N GLY A 262 13.32 6.17 9.40
CA GLY A 262 11.87 6.00 9.20
C GLY A 262 11.43 6.68 7.91
N LEU A 263 10.16 6.54 7.53
CA LEU A 263 9.69 7.08 6.26
C LEU A 263 9.82 8.59 6.15
N ILE A 264 9.62 9.30 7.27
CA ILE A 264 9.73 10.77 7.29
C ILE A 264 11.18 11.26 7.10
N ASN A 265 12.17 10.38 7.23
CA ASN A 265 13.56 10.72 6.96
C ASN A 265 13.83 10.87 5.46
N TYR A 266 13.03 10.28 4.58
CA TYR A 266 13.16 10.50 3.14
C TYR A 266 12.58 11.86 2.76
N ASP A 267 13.41 12.74 2.21
CA ASP A 267 13.00 14.10 1.83
C ASP A 267 11.81 14.07 0.85
N ALA A 268 11.73 13.02 0.02
CA ALA A 268 10.63 12.73 -0.90
C ALA A 268 9.26 12.62 -0.22
N LEU A 269 9.19 12.04 0.98
CA LEU A 269 7.94 11.76 1.67
C LEU A 269 7.55 12.83 2.70
N TYR A 270 8.49 13.68 3.08
CA TYR A 270 8.34 14.62 4.21
C TYR A 270 7.03 15.42 4.17
N GLN A 271 6.77 16.13 3.06
CA GLN A 271 5.56 16.95 2.93
C GLN A 271 4.28 16.11 2.79
N GLY A 272 4.36 14.95 2.12
CA GLY A 272 3.21 14.09 1.89
C GLY A 272 2.72 13.41 3.16
N LEU A 273 3.62 13.00 4.06
CA LEU A 273 3.27 12.43 5.36
C LEU A 273 2.80 13.50 6.36
N GLY A 274 3.28 14.74 6.23
CA GLY A 274 2.82 15.86 7.06
C GLY A 274 3.26 15.77 8.53
N TYR A 275 4.35 15.06 8.80
CA TYR A 275 4.95 14.91 10.14
C TYR A 275 6.37 15.47 10.17
N THR A 276 6.92 15.59 11.38
CA THR A 276 8.34 15.87 11.58
C THR A 276 9.08 14.62 12.07
N ILE A 277 10.40 14.62 11.95
CA ILE A 277 11.26 13.59 12.56
C ILE A 277 11.04 13.52 14.08
N ASP A 278 10.85 14.68 14.73
CA ASP A 278 10.56 14.74 16.16
C ASP A 278 9.21 14.06 16.50
N ASP A 279 8.17 14.23 15.69
CA ASP A 279 6.87 13.55 15.90
C ASP A 279 7.00 12.02 15.83
N GLN A 280 7.85 11.53 14.92
CA GLN A 280 8.18 10.11 14.79
C GLN A 280 8.95 9.61 16.02
N ASP A 281 10.07 10.26 16.34
CA ASP A 281 11.02 9.80 17.35
C ASP A 281 10.44 9.95 18.78
N SER A 282 9.51 10.88 18.99
CA SER A 282 8.76 11.00 20.24
C SER A 282 7.54 10.07 20.34
N GLY A 283 7.23 9.31 19.29
CA GLY A 283 6.08 8.40 19.22
C GLY A 283 4.72 9.07 18.96
N VAL A 284 4.68 10.40 18.82
CA VAL A 284 3.43 11.17 18.61
C VAL A 284 2.74 10.80 17.31
N GLN A 285 3.50 10.47 16.27
CA GLN A 285 2.96 10.02 14.99
C GLN A 285 2.09 8.76 15.14
N GLY A 286 2.49 7.81 15.99
CA GLY A 286 1.75 6.56 16.21
C GLY A 286 0.45 6.70 16.98
N GLU A 287 0.27 7.81 17.70
CA GLU A 287 -0.95 8.09 18.47
C GLU A 287 -2.02 8.79 17.63
N ARG A 288 -1.73 9.08 16.35
CA ARG A 288 -2.61 9.77 15.42
C ARG A 288 -3.17 8.82 14.37
N VAL A 289 -4.25 9.26 13.73
CA VAL A 289 -4.77 8.64 12.50
C VAL A 289 -3.72 8.76 11.39
N GLY A 290 -3.69 7.75 10.52
CA GLY A 290 -2.83 7.77 9.34
C GLY A 290 -3.10 9.00 8.47
N PRO A 291 -2.07 9.61 7.85
CA PRO A 291 -2.28 10.67 6.89
C PRO A 291 -3.18 10.23 5.73
N ASP A 292 -4.13 11.08 5.33
CA ASP A 292 -4.99 10.83 4.16
C ASP A 292 -4.18 10.55 2.88
N SER A 293 -2.94 11.03 2.79
CA SER A 293 -2.04 10.76 1.67
C SER A 293 -1.67 9.28 1.54
N LEU A 294 -1.67 8.50 2.61
CA LEU A 294 -1.42 7.06 2.53
C LEU A 294 -2.53 6.31 1.79
N GLU A 295 -3.74 6.87 1.78
CA GLU A 295 -4.92 6.34 1.07
C GLU A 295 -5.08 6.95 -0.34
N ASP A 296 -4.13 7.77 -0.79
CA ASP A 296 -4.17 8.41 -2.10
C ASP A 296 -3.55 7.52 -3.19
N ILE A 297 -4.21 7.40 -4.34
CA ILE A 297 -3.73 6.56 -5.46
C ILE A 297 -2.36 7.01 -5.99
N TYR A 298 -1.95 8.26 -5.80
CA TYR A 298 -0.69 8.78 -6.34
C TYR A 298 0.43 8.84 -5.29
N PHE A 299 0.12 9.05 -3.99
CA PHE A 299 1.13 9.06 -2.92
C PHE A 299 1.28 7.71 -2.19
N GLY A 300 0.17 7.01 -1.91
CA GLY A 300 0.16 5.73 -1.19
C GLY A 300 1.14 4.69 -1.77
N PRO A 301 1.12 4.41 -3.09
CA PRO A 301 2.07 3.48 -3.70
C PRO A 301 3.54 3.91 -3.51
N ILE A 302 3.83 5.22 -3.55
CA ILE A 302 5.19 5.73 -3.34
C ILE A 302 5.62 5.53 -1.89
N ALA A 303 4.74 5.80 -0.92
CA ALA A 303 5.04 5.55 0.48
C ALA A 303 5.37 4.05 0.73
N ALA A 304 4.64 3.14 0.08
CA ALA A 304 4.93 1.70 0.12
C ALA A 304 6.30 1.37 -0.50
N THR A 305 6.64 1.97 -1.65
CA THR A 305 7.97 1.84 -2.27
C THR A 305 9.11 2.21 -1.32
N TYR A 306 9.03 3.38 -0.69
CA TYR A 306 10.07 3.82 0.25
C TYR A 306 10.10 2.96 1.52
N PHE A 307 8.97 2.40 1.94
CA PHE A 307 8.94 1.47 3.07
C PHE A 307 9.69 0.17 2.76
N GLN A 308 9.43 -0.44 1.60
CA GLN A 308 10.18 -1.62 1.16
C GLN A 308 11.66 -1.32 0.93
N PHE A 309 11.98 -0.16 0.33
CA PHE A 309 13.36 0.28 0.18
C PHE A 309 14.06 0.51 1.53
N ASN A 310 13.34 1.04 2.51
CA ASN A 310 13.85 1.22 3.87
C ASN A 310 14.06 -0.12 4.60
N ASP A 311 13.30 -1.17 4.27
CA ASP A 311 13.55 -2.50 4.82
C ASP A 311 14.91 -3.05 4.37
N ILE A 312 15.36 -2.77 3.14
CA ILE A 312 16.73 -3.10 2.72
C ILE A 312 17.75 -2.32 3.57
N ASN A 313 17.51 -1.02 3.80
CA ASN A 313 18.37 -0.20 4.67
C ASN A 313 18.42 -0.75 6.10
N ARG A 314 17.26 -1.10 6.66
CA ARG A 314 17.12 -1.72 7.99
C ARG A 314 17.95 -2.99 8.10
N LEU A 315 17.95 -3.84 7.07
CA LEU A 315 18.71 -5.09 7.07
C LEU A 315 20.20 -4.87 6.98
N GLU A 316 20.66 -3.91 6.16
CA GLU A 316 22.07 -3.51 6.13
C GLU A 316 22.52 -2.98 7.51
N VAL A 317 21.70 -2.15 8.15
CA VAL A 317 21.97 -1.64 9.51
C VAL A 317 22.04 -2.78 10.53
N LEU A 318 21.07 -3.72 10.49
CA LEU A 318 21.02 -4.87 11.38
C LEU A 318 22.18 -5.85 11.12
N ALA A 319 22.51 -6.14 9.86
CA ALA A 319 23.62 -7.01 9.49
C ALA A 319 25.00 -6.38 9.77
N GLY A 320 25.06 -5.06 9.95
CA GLY A 320 26.21 -4.39 10.55
C GLY A 320 26.43 -4.72 12.04
N GLN A 321 25.43 -5.30 12.71
CA GLN A 321 25.49 -5.64 14.13
C GLN A 321 25.80 -7.13 14.36
N SER A 322 26.87 -7.40 15.11
CA SER A 322 27.29 -8.77 15.45
C SER A 322 26.27 -9.62 16.24
N TRP A 323 25.27 -8.98 16.84
CA TRP A 323 24.22 -9.65 17.60
C TRP A 323 23.01 -10.05 16.76
N TYR A 324 22.91 -9.57 15.51
CA TYR A 324 21.76 -9.85 14.67
C TYR A 324 21.79 -11.30 14.16
N GLN A 325 20.73 -12.06 14.46
CA GLN A 325 20.69 -13.51 14.21
C GLN A 325 20.86 -13.89 12.73
N ASN A 326 20.38 -13.05 11.81
CA ASN A 326 20.41 -13.31 10.38
C ASN A 326 21.60 -12.61 9.69
N GLN A 327 22.59 -12.11 10.45
CA GLN A 327 23.73 -11.37 9.91
C GLN A 327 24.48 -12.16 8.82
N GLU A 328 24.88 -13.40 9.12
CA GLU A 328 25.67 -14.21 8.20
C GLU A 328 24.86 -14.58 6.95
N ALA A 329 23.61 -15.01 7.14
CA ALA A 329 22.74 -15.40 6.04
C ALA A 329 22.39 -14.22 5.11
N TRP A 330 22.12 -13.03 5.67
CA TRP A 330 21.94 -11.80 4.89
C TRP A 330 23.19 -11.43 4.09
N ASN A 331 24.36 -11.47 4.73
CA ASN A 331 25.61 -11.10 4.06
C ASN A 331 26.01 -12.09 2.95
N THR A 332 25.76 -13.38 3.17
CA THR A 332 25.94 -14.41 2.15
C THR A 332 24.95 -14.22 1.01
N CYS A 333 23.66 -13.99 1.31
CA CYS A 333 22.66 -13.87 0.27
C CYS A 333 22.73 -12.53 -0.49
N PHE A 334 22.40 -11.43 0.19
CA PHE A 334 22.23 -10.13 -0.44
C PHE A 334 23.57 -9.48 -0.81
N ASN A 335 24.55 -9.54 0.09
CA ASN A 335 25.83 -8.87 -0.10
C ASN A 335 26.86 -9.66 -0.90
N THR A 336 26.61 -10.95 -1.18
CA THR A 336 27.53 -11.82 -1.92
C THR A 336 26.84 -12.55 -3.08
N ALA A 337 25.86 -13.42 -2.80
CA ALA A 337 25.26 -14.30 -3.80
C ALA A 337 24.53 -13.53 -4.91
N LEU A 338 23.69 -12.56 -4.54
CA LEU A 338 22.96 -11.74 -5.51
C LEU A 338 23.87 -10.80 -6.33
N LYS A 339 25.14 -10.64 -5.96
CA LYS A 339 26.15 -9.91 -6.76
C LYS A 339 26.94 -10.81 -7.72
N ASP A 340 26.80 -12.13 -7.59
CA ASP A 340 27.48 -13.10 -8.44
C ASP A 340 26.62 -13.43 -9.67
N GLU A 341 26.99 -12.87 -10.83
CA GLU A 341 26.28 -13.09 -12.10
C GLU A 341 26.15 -14.58 -12.48
N ARG A 342 27.04 -15.45 -11.98
CA ARG A 342 26.95 -16.90 -12.22
C ARG A 342 25.81 -17.50 -11.42
N PHE A 343 25.60 -17.04 -10.19
CA PHE A 343 24.48 -17.46 -9.34
C PHE A 343 23.17 -16.95 -9.90
N THR A 344 23.11 -15.66 -10.23
CA THR A 344 21.89 -15.02 -10.76
C THR A 344 21.64 -15.26 -12.25
N SER A 345 22.39 -16.18 -12.85
CA SER A 345 22.07 -16.73 -14.18
C SER A 345 20.87 -17.69 -14.13
N ASP A 346 20.54 -18.23 -12.95
CA ASP A 346 19.30 -18.97 -12.73
C ASP A 346 18.12 -18.00 -12.51
N PRO A 347 17.01 -18.13 -13.27
CA PRO A 347 15.86 -17.25 -13.13
C PRO A 347 15.23 -17.25 -11.74
N ASN A 348 15.26 -18.37 -11.00
CA ASN A 348 14.71 -18.43 -9.64
C ASN A 348 15.63 -17.76 -8.62
N ALA A 349 16.95 -17.76 -8.86
CA ALA A 349 17.87 -17.00 -8.02
C ALA A 349 17.60 -15.49 -8.10
N LEU A 350 17.26 -14.96 -9.29
CA LEU A 350 16.86 -13.56 -9.46
C LEU A 350 15.56 -13.20 -8.70
N ARG A 351 14.74 -14.20 -8.35
CA ARG A 351 13.49 -14.03 -7.61
C ARG A 351 13.68 -13.96 -6.10
N LEU A 352 14.85 -14.30 -5.58
CA LEU A 352 15.09 -14.27 -4.14
C LEU A 352 14.85 -12.88 -3.55
N THR A 353 15.22 -11.82 -4.27
CA THR A 353 15.00 -10.44 -3.81
C THR A 353 13.51 -10.15 -3.57
N ASP A 354 12.61 -10.45 -4.51
CA ASP A 354 11.19 -10.15 -4.29
C ASP A 354 10.59 -11.00 -3.16
N PHE A 355 10.98 -12.27 -3.02
CA PHE A 355 10.53 -13.09 -1.90
C PHE A 355 11.03 -12.58 -0.54
N LEU A 356 12.32 -12.24 -0.44
CA LEU A 356 12.93 -11.70 0.78
C LEU A 356 12.26 -10.38 1.20
N ILE A 357 12.07 -9.45 0.27
CA ILE A 357 11.45 -8.17 0.60
C ILE A 357 9.97 -8.35 0.96
N ASN A 358 9.20 -9.10 0.19
CA ASN A 358 7.78 -9.30 0.47
C ASN A 358 7.54 -10.04 1.79
N VAL A 359 8.40 -10.99 2.18
CA VAL A 359 8.28 -11.65 3.48
C VAL A 359 8.63 -10.71 4.63
N ILE A 360 9.62 -9.83 4.47
CA ILE A 360 9.98 -8.85 5.51
C ILE A 360 8.86 -7.83 5.70
N TYR A 361 8.27 -7.37 4.60
CA TYR A 361 7.14 -6.43 4.62
C TYR A 361 6.00 -6.93 5.53
N ASN A 362 5.69 -8.22 5.42
CA ASN A 362 4.57 -8.85 6.12
C ASN A 362 4.94 -9.40 7.51
N ALA A 363 6.06 -10.11 7.60
CA ALA A 363 6.45 -10.90 8.78
C ALA A 363 7.52 -10.21 9.64
N GLY A 364 8.26 -9.25 9.08
CA GLY A 364 9.35 -8.53 9.73
C GLY A 364 10.70 -9.24 9.67
N SER A 365 11.76 -8.46 9.92
CA SER A 365 13.18 -8.86 9.77
C SER A 365 13.65 -9.94 10.77
N TYR A 366 12.89 -10.22 11.83
CA TYR A 366 13.22 -11.25 12.82
C TYR A 366 12.36 -12.52 12.68
N SER A 367 11.47 -12.56 11.68
CA SER A 367 10.58 -13.69 11.50
C SER A 367 11.34 -14.95 11.12
N VAL A 368 10.78 -16.10 11.52
CA VAL A 368 11.27 -17.42 11.08
C VAL A 368 11.16 -17.52 9.56
N ALA A 369 10.07 -17.04 8.96
CA ALA A 369 9.87 -17.09 7.51
C ALA A 369 10.94 -16.31 6.73
N PHE A 370 11.37 -15.14 7.22
CA PHE A 370 12.49 -14.43 6.60
C PHE A 370 13.81 -15.20 6.71
N GLY A 371 14.08 -15.81 7.87
CA GLY A 371 15.23 -16.71 8.04
C GLY A 371 15.21 -17.87 7.05
N ASP A 372 14.07 -18.55 6.91
CA ASP A 372 13.94 -19.68 5.98
C ASP A 372 14.20 -19.27 4.52
N TYR A 373 13.72 -18.10 4.06
CA TYR A 373 14.02 -17.62 2.70
C TYR A 373 15.49 -17.23 2.50
N LEU A 374 16.17 -16.74 3.55
CA LEU A 374 17.62 -16.54 3.51
C LEU A 374 18.35 -17.88 3.41
N ASP A 375 17.92 -18.89 4.14
CA ASP A 375 18.51 -20.23 4.11
C ASP A 375 18.42 -20.83 2.70
N VAL A 376 17.29 -20.66 1.98
CA VAL A 376 17.18 -21.08 0.57
C VAL A 376 18.27 -20.45 -0.31
N CYS A 377 18.58 -19.18 -0.09
CA CYS A 377 19.63 -18.49 -0.83
C CYS A 377 21.03 -18.98 -0.45
N VAL A 378 21.28 -19.17 0.84
CA VAL A 378 22.55 -19.64 1.39
C VAL A 378 22.85 -21.06 0.92
N ASP A 379 21.88 -21.97 1.02
CA ASP A 379 22.01 -23.36 0.63
C ASP A 379 22.23 -23.50 -0.87
N ALA A 380 21.54 -22.71 -1.69
CA ALA A 380 21.75 -22.68 -3.12
C ALA A 380 23.12 -22.09 -3.53
N TYR A 381 23.59 -21.05 -2.83
CA TYR A 381 24.87 -20.42 -3.14
C TYR A 381 26.07 -21.27 -2.66
N GLY A 382 25.93 -21.96 -1.53
CA GLY A 382 26.96 -22.78 -0.94
C GLY A 382 28.23 -21.98 -0.61
N ASP A 383 29.37 -22.43 -1.14
CA ASP A 383 30.67 -21.78 -0.95
C ASP A 383 31.07 -20.82 -2.09
N GLY A 384 30.15 -20.52 -3.02
CA GLY A 384 30.42 -19.68 -4.19
C GLY A 384 31.21 -20.39 -5.31
N THR A 385 31.49 -21.69 -5.19
CA THR A 385 32.16 -22.50 -6.22
C THR A 385 31.24 -23.48 -6.93
N THR A 386 30.25 -24.04 -6.21
CA THR A 386 29.28 -24.99 -6.74
C THR A 386 27.88 -24.61 -6.24
N PHE A 387 26.99 -24.24 -7.16
CA PHE A 387 25.63 -23.84 -6.83
C PHE A 387 24.66 -25.03 -6.88
N ASP A 388 23.68 -25.05 -5.97
CA ASP A 388 22.57 -26.00 -5.99
C ASP A 388 21.27 -25.32 -6.45
N PHE A 389 21.03 -25.38 -7.76
CA PHE A 389 19.78 -24.91 -8.37
C PHE A 389 18.68 -25.97 -8.41
N THR A 390 18.83 -27.09 -7.70
CA THR A 390 17.96 -28.27 -7.87
C THR A 390 17.15 -28.64 -6.63
N SER A 391 17.55 -28.17 -5.45
CA SER A 391 16.91 -28.54 -4.18
C SER A 391 15.71 -27.66 -3.84
N GLU A 392 15.91 -26.38 -3.57
CA GLU A 392 14.87 -25.50 -3.00
C GLU A 392 14.44 -24.39 -3.94
N LEU A 393 15.39 -23.72 -4.59
CA LEU A 393 15.15 -22.62 -5.55
C LEU A 393 14.05 -22.89 -6.58
N PRO A 394 13.97 -24.07 -7.23
CA PRO A 394 12.94 -24.34 -8.24
C PRO A 394 11.51 -24.25 -7.71
N TYR A 395 11.32 -24.31 -6.40
CA TYR A 395 10.01 -24.32 -5.78
C TYR A 395 9.54 -22.95 -5.32
N LEU A 396 10.41 -21.93 -5.25
CA LEU A 396 10.07 -20.60 -4.74
C LEU A 396 8.81 -20.02 -5.38
N ASN A 397 8.72 -20.09 -6.70
CA ASN A 397 7.60 -19.58 -7.49
C ASN A 397 6.59 -20.66 -7.92
N SER A 398 6.52 -21.79 -7.22
CA SER A 398 5.55 -22.84 -7.55
C SER A 398 4.17 -22.48 -7.00
N TYR A 399 3.16 -22.32 -7.85
CA TYR A 399 1.76 -22.10 -7.44
C TYR A 399 0.98 -23.41 -7.22
N ASP A 400 1.51 -24.52 -7.71
CA ASP A 400 0.82 -25.83 -7.68
C ASP A 400 1.00 -26.57 -6.34
N LEU A 401 1.84 -26.04 -5.45
CA LEU A 401 2.09 -26.63 -4.14
C LEU A 401 1.14 -26.06 -3.09
N GLY A 402 0.50 -26.97 -2.34
CA GLY A 402 -0.20 -26.60 -1.11
C GLY A 402 0.75 -26.08 -0.03
N PRO A 403 0.25 -25.39 1.01
CA PRO A 403 1.10 -24.65 1.94
C PRO A 403 2.14 -25.51 2.66
N GLU A 404 1.71 -26.67 3.18
CA GLU A 404 2.60 -27.59 3.90
C GLU A 404 3.58 -28.32 2.98
N GLU A 405 3.19 -28.60 1.73
CA GLU A 405 4.09 -29.18 0.74
C GLU A 405 5.14 -28.17 0.29
N TYR A 406 4.72 -26.93 0.02
CA TYR A 406 5.61 -25.82 -0.32
C TYR A 406 6.68 -25.64 0.76
N LYS A 407 6.26 -25.54 2.04
CA LYS A 407 7.20 -25.43 3.16
C LYS A 407 8.21 -26.56 3.19
N GLN A 408 7.77 -27.80 3.01
CA GLN A 408 8.69 -28.95 2.97
C GLN A 408 9.68 -28.89 1.79
N LYS A 409 9.26 -28.31 0.65
CA LYS A 409 10.10 -28.18 -0.55
C LYS A 409 11.17 -27.09 -0.46
N ILE A 410 10.93 -26.06 0.36
CA ILE A 410 11.89 -24.99 0.63
C ILE A 410 12.48 -25.08 2.05
N SER A 411 12.39 -26.26 2.67
CA SER A 411 12.83 -26.55 4.06
C SER A 411 12.36 -25.55 5.14
N ALA A 412 11.23 -24.89 4.93
CA ALA A 412 10.72 -23.85 5.81
C ALA A 412 10.01 -24.40 7.06
N SER A 413 10.08 -23.63 8.15
CA SER A 413 9.69 -24.06 9.50
C SER A 413 8.64 -23.19 10.19
N GLY A 414 8.38 -21.97 9.68
CA GLY A 414 7.41 -21.02 10.23
C GLY A 414 5.93 -21.29 9.89
N GLU A 415 5.08 -20.32 10.25
CA GLU A 415 3.63 -20.36 10.00
C GLU A 415 3.29 -20.22 8.52
N GLU A 416 2.32 -21.00 8.03
CA GLU A 416 2.06 -21.16 6.59
C GLU A 416 1.70 -19.86 5.85
N TRP A 417 1.02 -18.92 6.52
CA TRP A 417 0.55 -17.69 5.88
C TRP A 417 1.70 -16.80 5.41
N TRP A 418 2.84 -16.82 6.10
CA TRP A 418 4.01 -16.01 5.74
C TRP A 418 4.67 -16.47 4.42
N TYR A 419 4.47 -17.73 4.01
CA TYR A 419 4.93 -18.25 2.72
C TYR A 419 3.88 -18.11 1.63
N ARG A 420 2.61 -17.92 2.01
CA ARG A 420 1.52 -17.66 1.07
C ARG A 420 1.59 -16.23 0.52
N TYR A 421 1.88 -15.23 1.36
CA TYR A 421 1.82 -13.82 0.93
C TYR A 421 2.80 -13.47 -0.20
N PRO A 422 4.10 -13.83 -0.15
CA PRO A 422 5.01 -13.56 -1.28
C PRO A 422 4.59 -14.26 -2.58
N ARG A 423 4.01 -15.46 -2.47
CA ARG A 423 3.44 -16.20 -3.62
C ARG A 423 2.20 -15.52 -4.19
N GLN A 424 1.31 -15.01 -3.33
CA GLN A 424 0.15 -14.22 -3.76
C GLN A 424 0.60 -12.97 -4.52
N VAL A 425 1.59 -12.26 -3.97
CA VAL A 425 2.14 -11.05 -4.59
C VAL A 425 2.70 -11.34 -5.98
N SER A 426 3.47 -12.42 -6.12
CA SER A 426 3.99 -12.89 -7.41
C SER A 426 2.88 -13.28 -8.38
N PHE A 427 1.87 -14.01 -7.89
CA PHE A 427 0.76 -14.48 -8.70
C PHE A 427 -0.10 -13.33 -9.24
N TYR A 428 -0.24 -12.23 -8.48
CA TYR A 428 -0.96 -11.03 -8.95
C TYR A 428 -0.15 -10.26 -9.98
N ALA A 429 1.18 -10.21 -9.84
CA ALA A 429 2.08 -9.61 -10.83
C ALA A 429 2.05 -10.42 -12.15
N ASP A 430 2.09 -11.75 -12.07
CA ASP A 430 1.98 -12.64 -13.24
C ASP A 430 0.66 -12.41 -14.00
N GLN A 431 -0.46 -12.27 -13.27
CA GLN A 431 -1.74 -11.92 -13.86
C GLN A 431 -1.70 -10.55 -14.55
N LEU A 432 -1.15 -9.51 -13.91
CA LEU A 432 -1.04 -8.17 -14.51
C LEU A 432 -0.20 -8.19 -15.79
N PHE A 433 0.90 -8.95 -15.77
CA PHE A 433 1.85 -9.10 -16.87
C PHE A 433 1.45 -10.16 -17.89
N GLY A 434 0.23 -10.71 -17.79
CA GLY A 434 -0.33 -11.60 -18.80
C GLY A 434 0.42 -12.93 -18.95
N GLU A 435 1.10 -13.40 -17.91
CA GLU A 435 1.78 -14.70 -17.90
C GLU A 435 0.77 -15.85 -18.01
N ASP A 436 1.18 -16.98 -18.60
CA ASP A 436 0.32 -18.16 -18.75
C ASP A 436 0.20 -18.92 -17.43
N LEU A 437 -0.95 -18.77 -16.77
CA LEU A 437 -1.26 -19.40 -15.48
C LEU A 437 -2.22 -20.60 -15.61
N VAL A 438 -2.46 -21.11 -16.83
CA VAL A 438 -3.39 -22.23 -17.06
C VAL A 438 -2.93 -23.48 -16.33
N ALA A 439 -1.62 -23.74 -16.30
CA ALA A 439 -1.04 -24.88 -15.57
C ALA A 439 -1.30 -24.80 -14.05
N SER A 440 -1.38 -23.57 -13.52
CA SER A 440 -1.68 -23.28 -12.12
C SER A 440 -3.17 -23.10 -11.83
N GLY A 441 -4.03 -23.51 -12.77
CA GLY A 441 -5.48 -23.56 -12.58
C GLY A 441 -6.23 -22.28 -12.93
N LEU A 442 -5.53 -21.20 -13.34
CA LEU A 442 -6.16 -19.93 -13.67
C LEU A 442 -6.13 -19.68 -15.18
N ASN A 443 -7.29 -19.84 -15.83
CA ASN A 443 -7.45 -19.54 -17.25
C ASN A 443 -7.74 -18.05 -17.46
N MET A 444 -6.69 -17.23 -17.42
CA MET A 444 -6.77 -15.80 -17.65
C MET A 444 -5.67 -15.29 -18.57
N THR A 445 -6.01 -14.34 -19.46
CA THR A 445 -5.06 -13.70 -20.37
C THR A 445 -5.28 -12.20 -20.36
N ASN A 446 -4.53 -11.49 -19.52
CA ASN A 446 -4.54 -10.03 -19.51
C ASN A 446 -3.57 -9.46 -20.55
N ASN A 447 -3.93 -8.32 -21.14
CA ASN A 447 -3.07 -7.57 -22.04
C ASN A 447 -3.33 -6.07 -21.85
N GLN A 448 -3.01 -5.57 -20.65
CA GLN A 448 -3.10 -4.14 -20.38
C GLN A 448 -2.08 -3.40 -21.25
N GLN A 449 -2.51 -2.29 -21.85
CA GLN A 449 -1.67 -1.47 -22.72
C GLN A 449 -1.81 -0.01 -22.33
N PHE A 450 -0.68 0.68 -22.25
CA PHE A 450 -0.65 2.12 -21.96
C PHE A 450 0.12 2.85 -23.03
N THR A 451 -0.36 4.03 -23.37
CA THR A 451 0.38 4.99 -24.18
C THR A 451 1.20 5.90 -23.27
N VAL A 452 2.26 6.52 -23.82
CA VAL A 452 3.01 7.55 -23.09
C VAL A 452 2.09 8.72 -22.67
N ALA A 453 1.03 9.01 -23.44
CA ALA A 453 0.02 10.00 -23.08
C ALA A 453 -0.77 9.63 -21.79
N ASP A 454 -1.01 8.34 -21.56
CA ASP A 454 -1.69 7.87 -20.35
C ASP A 454 -0.80 8.02 -19.10
N LEU A 455 0.52 7.92 -19.27
CA LEU A 455 1.50 8.00 -18.18
C LEU A 455 1.72 9.42 -17.68
N GLU A 456 1.76 10.43 -18.57
CA GLU A 456 2.09 11.83 -18.23
C GLU A 456 1.23 12.39 -17.07
N PRO A 457 -0.12 12.36 -17.11
CA PRO A 457 -0.93 12.96 -16.05
C PRO A 457 -0.74 12.26 -14.71
N VAL A 458 -0.58 10.93 -14.69
CA VAL A 458 -0.36 10.17 -13.46
C VAL A 458 1.04 10.46 -12.91
N PHE A 459 2.06 10.51 -13.76
CA PHE A 459 3.43 10.88 -13.37
C PHE A 459 3.47 12.26 -12.71
N VAL A 460 2.82 13.26 -13.32
CA VAL A 460 2.78 14.62 -12.76
C VAL A 460 2.10 14.63 -11.39
N LYS A 461 0.97 13.93 -11.22
CA LYS A 461 0.25 13.89 -9.94
C LYS A 461 1.03 13.15 -8.85
N VAL A 462 1.72 12.06 -9.20
CA VAL A 462 2.59 11.31 -8.28
C VAL A 462 3.70 12.24 -7.78
N PHE A 463 4.48 12.83 -8.69
CA PHE A 463 5.66 13.59 -8.29
C PHE A 463 5.33 14.96 -7.70
N ALA A 464 4.19 15.57 -8.04
CA ALA A 464 3.73 16.80 -7.39
C ALA A 464 3.34 16.62 -5.90
N GLN A 465 3.19 15.38 -5.43
CA GLN A 465 2.98 15.07 -4.02
C GLN A 465 4.27 14.75 -3.26
N LEU A 466 5.40 14.64 -3.95
CA LEU A 466 6.70 14.43 -3.32
C LEU A 466 7.40 15.75 -3.03
N SER A 467 8.32 15.73 -2.07
CA SER A 467 9.13 16.89 -1.70
C SER A 467 10.63 16.70 -1.93
N TYR A 468 11.36 17.80 -1.93
CA TYR A 468 12.82 17.79 -2.01
C TYR A 468 13.39 19.02 -1.29
N LYS A 469 14.64 18.94 -0.89
CA LYS A 469 15.38 20.10 -0.39
C LYS A 469 16.00 20.87 -1.54
N THR A 470 15.66 22.15 -1.64
CA THR A 470 16.35 23.07 -2.55
C THR A 470 17.76 23.42 -2.04
N GLN A 471 17.95 23.35 -0.71
CA GLN A 471 19.21 23.57 0.00
C GLN A 471 19.23 22.71 1.27
N GLN A 472 20.42 22.26 1.69
CA GLN A 472 20.60 21.32 2.79
C GLN A 472 19.92 21.73 4.11
N ASP A 473 19.98 23.03 4.44
CA ASP A 473 19.49 23.60 5.70
C ASP A 473 18.00 24.00 5.67
N GLN A 474 17.31 23.78 4.54
CA GLN A 474 15.89 24.09 4.42
C GLN A 474 15.02 22.85 4.65
N LEU A 475 13.78 23.07 5.07
CA LEU A 475 12.77 22.02 5.08
C LEU A 475 12.44 21.62 3.62
N PRO A 476 12.17 20.32 3.35
CA PRO A 476 11.72 19.88 2.03
C PRO A 476 10.48 20.65 1.57
N THR A 477 10.41 21.01 0.29
CA THR A 477 9.24 21.63 -0.35
C THR A 477 8.67 20.70 -1.41
N LEU A 478 7.36 20.78 -1.68
CA LEU A 478 6.73 20.02 -2.75
C LEU A 478 7.36 20.35 -4.11
N ILE A 479 7.49 19.33 -4.95
CA ILE A 479 7.81 19.48 -6.37
C ILE A 479 6.58 20.10 -7.05
N ASP A 480 6.79 21.14 -7.86
CA ASP A 480 5.70 21.73 -8.62
C ASP A 480 5.34 20.89 -9.87
N GLU A 481 4.08 20.90 -10.28
CA GLU A 481 3.57 20.14 -11.44
C GLU A 481 4.34 20.47 -12.72
N ALA A 482 4.78 21.72 -12.91
CA ALA A 482 5.49 22.13 -14.12
C ALA A 482 6.90 21.50 -14.18
N THR A 483 7.58 21.34 -13.04
CA THR A 483 8.86 20.64 -12.93
C THR A 483 8.71 19.17 -13.30
N ALA A 484 7.69 18.49 -12.76
CA ALA A 484 7.41 17.09 -13.11
C ALA A 484 7.06 16.95 -14.60
N GLN A 485 6.25 17.86 -15.15
CA GLN A 485 5.88 17.86 -16.57
C GLN A 485 7.09 18.09 -17.48
N GLN A 486 7.99 19.02 -17.13
CA GLN A 486 9.22 19.26 -17.89
C GLN A 486 10.18 18.07 -17.86
N ALA A 487 10.26 17.37 -16.72
CA ALA A 487 11.06 16.16 -16.60
C ALA A 487 10.52 15.05 -17.53
N PHE A 488 9.21 14.82 -17.50
CA PHE A 488 8.55 13.84 -18.35
C PHE A 488 8.71 14.17 -19.84
N ALA A 489 8.46 15.41 -20.24
CA ALA A 489 8.63 15.87 -21.62
C ALA A 489 10.09 15.67 -22.12
N GLN A 490 11.08 15.96 -21.28
CA GLN A 490 12.48 15.73 -21.64
C GLN A 490 12.81 14.24 -21.76
N ALA A 491 12.18 13.37 -20.97
CA ALA A 491 12.34 11.93 -21.10
C ALA A 491 11.73 11.40 -22.41
N VAL A 492 10.57 11.93 -22.83
CA VAL A 492 9.97 11.62 -24.14
C VAL A 492 10.94 11.94 -25.28
N GLU A 493 11.54 13.14 -25.24
CA GLU A 493 12.55 13.54 -26.23
C GLU A 493 13.81 12.66 -26.19
N THR A 494 14.32 12.36 -25.00
CA THR A 494 15.57 11.59 -24.80
C THR A 494 15.42 10.14 -25.24
N ALA A 495 14.28 9.52 -24.92
CA ALA A 495 13.96 8.16 -25.32
C ALA A 495 13.59 8.05 -26.80
N GLY A 496 13.35 9.18 -27.49
CA GLY A 496 12.95 9.19 -28.90
C GLY A 496 11.56 8.60 -29.14
N VAL A 497 10.67 8.67 -28.15
CA VAL A 497 9.29 8.17 -28.21
C VAL A 497 8.32 9.31 -28.46
N THR A 498 7.04 8.99 -28.72
CA THR A 498 5.97 9.98 -28.85
C THR A 498 4.88 9.69 -27.83
N LEU A 499 3.97 10.64 -27.59
CA LEU A 499 2.81 10.42 -26.71
C LEU A 499 1.92 9.23 -27.17
N GLU A 500 1.95 8.89 -28.46
CA GLU A 500 1.21 7.76 -29.05
C GLU A 500 1.96 6.41 -28.93
N THR A 501 3.24 6.42 -28.49
CA THR A 501 4.00 5.20 -28.26
C THR A 501 3.27 4.36 -27.21
N ARG A 502 3.08 3.07 -27.51
CA ARG A 502 2.31 2.13 -26.68
C ARG A 502 3.20 1.03 -26.15
N TYR A 503 3.00 0.67 -24.90
CA TYR A 503 3.62 -0.45 -24.21
C TYR A 503 2.54 -1.44 -23.77
N SER A 504 2.69 -2.70 -24.15
CA SER A 504 1.90 -3.81 -23.62
C SER A 504 2.57 -4.39 -22.39
N LEU A 505 1.79 -4.58 -21.33
CA LEU A 505 2.26 -5.27 -20.14
C LEU A 505 2.37 -6.78 -20.35
N SER A 506 1.77 -7.36 -21.40
CA SER A 506 1.91 -8.81 -21.67
C SER A 506 3.13 -9.15 -22.53
N ASP A 507 3.96 -8.16 -22.86
CA ASP A 507 5.18 -8.32 -23.66
C ASP A 507 6.37 -7.87 -22.83
N GLU A 508 7.23 -8.81 -22.43
CA GLU A 508 8.42 -8.58 -21.61
C GLU A 508 9.33 -7.47 -22.17
N SER A 509 9.51 -7.42 -23.49
CA SER A 509 10.36 -6.41 -24.12
C SER A 509 9.75 -5.01 -24.04
N GLN A 510 8.42 -4.91 -24.11
CA GLN A 510 7.70 -3.65 -23.98
C GLN A 510 7.58 -3.21 -22.52
N ARG A 511 7.42 -4.14 -21.57
CA ARG A 511 7.52 -3.86 -20.13
C ARG A 511 8.88 -3.28 -19.78
N SER A 512 9.95 -3.94 -20.22
CA SER A 512 11.32 -3.48 -20.02
C SER A 512 11.52 -2.06 -20.60
N ALA A 513 11.06 -1.81 -21.82
CA ALA A 513 11.14 -0.49 -22.44
C ALA A 513 10.31 0.59 -21.72
N LEU A 514 9.16 0.25 -21.14
CA LEU A 514 8.36 1.14 -20.29
C LEU A 514 9.14 1.51 -19.03
N PHE A 515 9.74 0.54 -18.35
CA PHE A 515 10.51 0.79 -17.13
C PHE A 515 11.74 1.64 -17.41
N ASP A 516 12.44 1.41 -18.53
CA ASP A 516 13.58 2.21 -18.95
C ASP A 516 13.18 3.65 -19.32
N PHE A 517 12.00 3.84 -19.90
CA PHE A 517 11.44 5.18 -20.13
C PHE A 517 11.17 5.91 -18.80
N LEU A 518 10.57 5.24 -17.82
CA LEU A 518 10.33 5.81 -16.49
C LEU A 518 11.64 6.11 -15.74
N TYR A 519 12.66 5.28 -15.87
CA TYR A 519 14.01 5.56 -15.34
C TYR A 519 14.59 6.87 -15.89
N GLN A 520 14.43 7.10 -17.20
CA GLN A 520 14.83 8.37 -17.81
C GLN A 520 14.02 9.53 -17.23
N ALA A 521 12.71 9.36 -17.04
CA ALA A 521 11.86 10.39 -16.41
C ALA A 521 12.30 10.71 -14.98
N PHE A 522 12.69 9.73 -14.17
CA PHE A 522 13.22 9.94 -12.83
C PHE A 522 14.55 10.69 -12.87
N GLY A 523 15.50 10.28 -13.73
CA GLY A 523 16.76 10.99 -13.88
C GLY A 523 16.58 12.45 -14.34
N GLN A 524 15.60 12.71 -15.21
CA GLN A 524 15.24 14.07 -15.60
C GLN A 524 14.63 14.85 -14.43
N LEU A 525 13.83 14.22 -13.58
CA LEU A 525 13.27 14.85 -12.39
C LEU A 525 14.37 15.22 -11.38
N GLU A 526 15.28 14.30 -11.08
CA GLU A 526 16.41 14.53 -10.16
C GLU A 526 17.32 15.66 -10.66
N SER A 527 17.58 15.75 -11.97
CA SER A 527 18.39 16.83 -12.56
C SER A 527 17.79 18.24 -12.36
N ARG A 528 16.49 18.32 -12.03
CA ARG A 528 15.75 19.56 -11.77
C ARG A 528 15.44 19.77 -10.29
N THR A 529 15.62 18.74 -9.49
CA THR A 529 15.26 18.71 -8.06
C THR A 529 16.46 18.28 -7.24
N ALA A 530 16.38 17.13 -6.56
CA ALA A 530 17.44 16.49 -5.80
C ALA A 530 17.38 14.97 -6.02
N ASP A 531 18.32 14.25 -5.41
CA ASP A 531 18.28 12.78 -5.36
C ASP A 531 16.98 12.30 -4.72
N LEU A 532 16.23 11.42 -5.40
CA LEU A 532 15.00 10.84 -4.86
C LEU A 532 15.28 9.96 -3.64
N GLY A 533 16.47 9.38 -3.53
CA GLY A 533 16.93 8.66 -2.35
C GLY A 533 17.47 9.55 -1.21
N ALA A 534 17.38 10.88 -1.32
CA ALA A 534 17.90 11.79 -0.30
C ALA A 534 17.19 11.62 1.05
N VAL A 535 17.99 11.61 2.11
CA VAL A 535 17.52 11.47 3.50
C VAL A 535 18.01 12.60 4.40
N SER A 536 17.24 12.87 5.44
CA SER A 536 17.51 13.86 6.47
C SER A 536 17.39 13.28 7.88
N GLY A 537 18.20 13.79 8.81
CA GLY A 537 18.13 13.44 10.23
C GLY A 537 18.39 11.96 10.50
N GLU A 538 19.30 11.35 9.74
CA GLU A 538 19.84 10.02 10.03
C GLU A 538 20.55 10.02 11.38
N ILE A 539 20.39 8.94 12.15
CA ILE A 539 21.14 8.76 13.38
C ILE A 539 22.59 8.44 12.99
N THR A 540 23.49 9.37 13.26
CA THR A 540 24.93 9.13 13.22
C THR A 540 25.33 8.59 14.59
N GLY A 541 26.21 7.59 14.66
CA GLY A 541 26.49 6.79 15.87
C GLY A 541 27.09 7.52 17.09
N ASP A 542 27.00 8.85 17.14
CA ASP A 542 27.60 9.73 18.14
C ASP A 542 26.58 10.15 19.23
N GLY A 543 25.64 9.27 19.62
CA GLY A 543 24.49 9.68 20.42
C GLY A 543 24.01 8.69 21.47
N ASN A 544 24.79 8.44 22.52
CA ASN A 544 24.24 7.95 23.78
C ASN A 544 24.39 9.04 24.86
N GLY A 545 23.27 9.62 25.27
CA GLY A 545 23.18 10.56 26.40
C GLY A 545 23.00 12.01 25.96
N GLY A 546 21.77 12.50 26.09
CA GLY A 546 21.37 13.81 25.61
C GLY A 546 22.08 14.99 26.27
N ASP A 547 22.11 16.10 25.55
CA ASP A 547 21.84 17.41 26.15
C ASP A 547 21.34 18.38 25.07
N ASN A 548 20.60 19.36 25.55
CA ASN A 548 19.98 20.41 24.77
C ASN A 548 21.03 21.33 24.15
N GLY A 549 20.89 21.59 22.84
CA GLY A 549 21.23 22.88 22.25
C GLY A 549 22.70 23.11 21.84
N ASN A 550 22.82 23.45 20.55
CA ASN A 550 23.81 24.39 19.99
C ASN A 550 25.26 23.90 19.82
N GLY A 551 25.68 23.79 18.55
CA GLY A 551 27.08 23.80 18.12
C GLY A 551 27.46 22.59 17.29
N GLY A 552 27.61 22.78 15.97
CA GLY A 552 28.03 21.75 15.04
C GLY A 552 29.36 21.10 15.43
N ILE A 553 29.41 19.78 15.31
CA ILE A 553 30.63 18.98 15.44
C ILE A 553 30.79 18.22 14.12
N THR A 554 31.94 18.45 13.49
CA THR A 554 32.39 17.78 12.28
C THR A 554 32.63 16.29 12.54
N PRO A 555 32.31 15.41 11.58
CA PRO A 555 32.42 13.95 11.74
C PRO A 555 33.86 13.54 12.11
N PRO A 556 34.03 12.43 12.87
CA PRO A 556 35.34 11.94 13.24
C PRO A 556 36.14 11.50 11.98
N PRO A 557 37.47 11.70 11.98
CA PRO A 557 38.32 11.41 10.84
C PRO A 557 38.38 9.91 10.53
N VAL A 558 38.31 9.58 9.24
CA VAL A 558 38.60 8.24 8.71
C VAL A 558 40.10 7.96 8.87
N ASP A 559 40.44 6.77 9.37
CA ASP A 559 41.83 6.33 9.53
C ASP A 559 42.57 6.35 8.17
N GLY A 560 43.72 7.03 8.11
CA GLY A 560 44.51 7.25 6.89
C GLY A 560 44.19 8.54 6.10
N ALA A 561 43.25 9.38 6.54
CA ALA A 561 42.91 10.64 5.86
C ALA A 561 44.04 11.71 5.91
N GLU A 562 43.96 12.73 5.05
CA GLU A 562 44.88 13.90 5.12
C GLU A 562 44.62 14.70 6.42
N TRP A 563 45.69 15.13 7.09
CA TRP A 563 45.58 15.90 8.33
C TRP A 563 44.90 17.25 8.10
N ASN A 564 44.00 17.63 9.00
CA ASN A 564 43.24 18.87 8.95
C ASN A 564 43.20 19.54 10.34
N ALA A 565 43.61 20.81 10.39
CA ALA A 565 43.67 21.60 11.61
C ALA A 565 42.32 21.78 12.33
N SER A 566 41.19 21.74 11.60
CA SER A 566 39.85 21.85 12.21
C SER A 566 39.26 20.52 12.66
N THR A 567 39.88 19.39 12.30
CA THR A 567 39.39 18.06 12.64
C THR A 567 39.83 17.65 14.03
N GLU A 568 38.90 17.10 14.81
CA GLU A 568 39.17 16.50 16.11
C GLU A 568 39.63 15.05 15.94
N TYR A 569 40.80 14.72 16.47
CA TYR A 569 41.39 13.37 16.47
C TYR A 569 41.26 12.76 17.86
N SER A 570 40.06 12.29 18.17
CA SER A 570 39.68 11.84 19.52
C SER A 570 40.03 10.38 19.81
N VAL A 571 40.22 9.55 18.78
CA VAL A 571 40.65 8.16 18.89
C VAL A 571 42.17 8.11 18.91
N GLU A 572 42.76 7.52 19.96
CA GLU A 572 44.21 7.29 20.03
C GLU A 572 44.66 6.40 18.87
N CYS A 573 45.83 6.68 18.30
CA CYS A 573 46.41 5.93 17.18
C CYS A 573 45.69 6.05 15.84
N THR A 574 44.86 7.08 15.66
CA THR A 574 44.36 7.49 14.34
C THR A 574 45.53 7.90 13.45
N THR A 575 45.58 7.31 12.26
CA THR A 575 46.60 7.58 11.26
C THR A 575 46.16 8.72 10.35
N VAL A 576 47.07 9.64 10.07
CA VAL A 576 46.86 10.73 9.10
C VAL A 576 48.06 10.90 8.18
N THR A 577 47.84 11.44 7.00
CA THR A 577 48.92 11.89 6.10
C THR A 577 49.08 13.41 6.19
N TYR A 578 50.30 13.89 6.45
CA TYR A 578 50.63 15.32 6.39
C TYR A 578 51.93 15.54 5.63
N GLN A 579 51.89 16.37 4.58
CA GLN A 579 53.03 16.63 3.68
C GLN A 579 53.65 15.36 3.09
N GLY A 580 52.82 14.35 2.80
CA GLY A 580 53.24 13.06 2.22
C GLY A 580 53.89 12.09 3.20
N GLN A 581 53.83 12.36 4.51
CA GLN A 581 54.34 11.51 5.57
C GLN A 581 53.19 11.10 6.51
N GLU A 582 53.21 9.83 6.94
CA GLU A 582 52.21 9.30 7.87
C GLU A 582 52.56 9.60 9.33
N TYR A 583 51.54 9.92 10.12
CA TYR A 583 51.63 10.15 11.56
C TYR A 583 50.48 9.47 12.29
N GLN A 584 50.69 9.14 13.56
CA GLN A 584 49.67 8.67 14.48
C GLN A 584 49.57 9.61 15.69
N ASN A 585 48.35 9.96 16.08
CA ASN A 585 48.13 10.72 17.31
C ASN A 585 48.31 9.82 18.54
N GLN A 586 48.96 10.37 19.56
CA GLN A 586 49.24 9.66 20.82
C GLN A 586 48.18 9.92 21.89
N TRP A 587 47.34 10.92 21.68
CA TRP A 587 46.22 11.28 22.53
C TRP A 587 45.29 12.22 21.75
N TRP A 588 44.15 12.56 22.35
CA TRP A 588 43.20 13.50 21.80
C TRP A 588 43.87 14.80 21.33
N THR A 589 43.56 15.28 20.13
CA THR A 589 44.04 16.58 19.65
C THR A 589 43.10 17.22 18.63
N GLN A 590 43.15 18.54 18.54
CA GLN A 590 42.57 19.34 17.47
C GLN A 590 43.50 20.53 17.22
N GLY A 591 43.88 20.78 15.97
CA GLY A 591 44.72 21.92 15.59
C GLY A 591 46.23 21.75 15.83
N ASP A 592 46.70 20.76 16.59
CA ASP A 592 48.13 20.46 16.69
C ASP A 592 48.63 19.91 15.35
N THR A 593 49.62 20.57 14.74
CA THR A 593 50.13 20.20 13.41
C THR A 593 51.23 19.15 13.51
N PRO A 594 51.23 18.08 12.69
CA PRO A 594 52.36 17.16 12.60
C PRO A 594 53.63 17.88 12.16
N ASP A 595 54.74 17.63 12.86
CA ASP A 595 56.04 18.25 12.58
C ASP A 595 57.01 17.21 11.97
N PRO A 596 57.39 17.35 10.69
CA PRO A 596 58.35 16.46 10.04
C PRO A 596 59.73 16.42 10.67
N ALA A 597 60.13 17.43 11.45
CA ALA A 597 61.43 17.46 12.11
C ALA A 597 61.43 16.77 13.48
N GLU A 598 60.25 16.51 14.08
CA GLU A 598 60.11 16.14 15.49
C GLU A 598 59.22 14.90 15.75
N GLY A 599 58.83 14.17 14.70
CA GLY A 599 57.97 12.97 14.76
C GLY A 599 58.49 11.77 15.58
N ASP A 600 59.75 11.83 16.06
CA ASP A 600 60.40 10.80 16.90
C ASP A 600 60.55 11.22 18.38
N THR A 601 59.86 12.28 18.84
CA THR A 601 60.01 12.81 20.21
C THR A 601 58.84 12.45 21.14
N TYR A 602 59.15 12.01 22.37
CA TYR A 602 58.18 11.55 23.39
C TYR A 602 57.17 12.58 23.89
N ASN A 603 57.32 13.86 23.55
CA ASN A 603 56.45 14.94 24.02
C ASN A 603 55.58 15.54 22.91
N LYS A 604 55.48 14.85 21.77
CA LYS A 604 54.65 15.29 20.64
C LYS A 604 53.40 14.46 20.49
N VAL A 605 52.34 15.14 20.07
CA VAL A 605 51.02 14.58 19.80
C VAL A 605 51.06 13.65 18.59
N TRP A 606 51.71 14.09 17.51
CA TRP A 606 51.87 13.33 16.27
C TRP A 606 53.25 12.69 16.20
N ARG A 607 53.29 11.38 15.94
CA ARG A 607 54.53 10.61 15.83
C ARG A 607 54.53 9.72 14.60
N PHE A 608 55.71 9.39 14.09
CA PHE A 608 55.80 8.42 13.00
C PHE A 608 55.35 7.03 13.49
N PRO A 609 54.62 6.25 12.67
CA PRO A 609 54.22 4.89 13.03
C PRO A 609 55.41 4.02 13.51
N GLY A 610 56.58 4.19 12.89
CA GLY A 610 57.80 3.45 13.24
C GLY A 610 58.69 4.10 14.31
N ALA A 611 58.29 5.22 14.92
CA ALA A 611 59.10 5.91 15.92
C ALA A 611 59.26 5.07 17.20
N ALA A 612 60.46 5.00 17.78
CA ALA A 612 60.65 4.34 19.08
C ALA A 612 59.89 5.04 20.23
N SER A 613 59.50 6.29 20.02
CA SER A 613 58.63 7.05 20.91
C SER A 613 57.14 6.80 20.68
N ASN A 614 56.73 6.13 19.61
CA ASN A 614 55.32 5.84 19.35
C ASN A 614 54.81 4.79 20.36
N MET A 615 53.69 5.08 21.02
CA MET A 615 53.07 4.19 22.01
C MET A 615 51.88 3.41 21.44
N CYS A 616 51.57 3.62 20.15
CA CYS A 616 50.55 2.88 19.43
C CYS A 616 50.96 1.43 19.15
N PRO A 617 50.03 0.47 19.25
CA PRO A 617 50.29 -0.96 19.12
C PRO A 617 50.70 -1.43 17.73
#